data_AF-A0AAV2THC8-F1
#
_entry.id   AF-A0AAV2THC8-F1
#
_cell.length_a   1.000
_cell.length_b   1.000
_cell.length_c   1.000
_cell.angle_alpha   90.00
_cell.angle_beta   90.00
_cell.angle_gamma   90.00
#
_symmetry.space_group_name_H-M   'P 1'
#
loop_
_entity.id
_entity.type
_entity.pdbx_description
1 polymer ?
#
loop_
_entity_poly.entity_id
_entity_poly.type
_entity_poly.pdbx_seq_one_letter_code
_entity_poly.pdbx_strand_id
1 'polypeptide(L)'
;MGNVESEEPGPTVVSASAFHYVGFTDHGNKWMIEKEIFIRKLNPLLETLGEALWSNYAELKFMSLEQYEMIIKRLTARSDHVSFFLSLLNPHELTVNDILVALSWFKLGETVDSELNSAMSKPVLSSLHAPYTVEDVSRRLSTLYPNLADDLTKTTAYALINGEFPMITLRITNNFTILLNHDIYWLLSVVLDPPYKRPCETILNHVAPLELEQLGHLHCLYDSVSNGCSITKIKELAFDYEGPLIMLLRTDRDLFCLVSDQGLRDSMKTYGTENSKLYRFLPEFAKLVSGRSAKLAGPGVECGIIYSNLTAKTIRRGLLVGHQPLVSPAIEINEGFTELIYAGGVPLKLLSVEIWAAGSSEHLKKLQEQRAFDNKMVDKEKNRKIKVDADWKDSPDRILLNLAGVGGSHSVNLPPEQRENGDTREPCPQPDPGS
;
A
#
# COMPACT_ATOMS: atom_id res chain seq x y z
N MET A 1 -40.04 -7.30 -54.96
CA MET A 1 -39.64 -7.72 -53.60
C MET A 1 -38.26 -7.13 -53.37
N GLY A 2 -38.23 -6.01 -52.64
CA GLY A 2 -37.04 -5.17 -52.48
C GLY A 2 -36.13 -5.70 -51.37
N ASN A 3 -34.83 -5.64 -51.62
CA ASN A 3 -33.79 -5.87 -50.63
C ASN A 3 -33.78 -4.70 -49.63
N VAL A 4 -33.89 -5.01 -48.35
CA VAL A 4 -33.66 -4.09 -47.25
C VAL A 4 -32.21 -4.27 -46.83
N GLU A 5 -31.35 -3.34 -47.25
CA GLU A 5 -30.03 -3.17 -46.65
C GLU A 5 -30.20 -2.47 -45.31
N SER A 6 -29.67 -3.11 -44.26
CA SER A 6 -29.57 -2.57 -42.91
C SER A 6 -28.46 -1.53 -42.87
N GLU A 7 -28.82 -0.25 -42.75
CA GLU A 7 -27.88 0.83 -42.42
C GLU A 7 -27.47 0.70 -40.94
N GLU A 8 -26.18 0.43 -40.70
CA GLU A 8 -25.55 0.61 -39.40
C GLU A 8 -25.45 2.12 -39.08
N PRO A 9 -25.82 2.59 -37.87
CA PRO A 9 -25.61 3.98 -37.52
C PRO A 9 -24.13 4.21 -37.20
N GLY A 10 -23.46 4.97 -38.07
CA GLY A 10 -22.10 5.48 -37.85
C GLY A 10 -22.01 6.38 -36.60
N PRO A 11 -20.78 6.67 -36.14
CA PRO A 11 -20.56 7.39 -34.89
C PRO A 11 -21.12 8.80 -35.02
N THR A 12 -22.12 9.11 -34.19
CA THR A 12 -22.70 10.44 -34.11
C THR A 12 -21.62 11.39 -33.59
N VAL A 13 -21.11 12.22 -34.48
CA VAL A 13 -20.30 13.39 -34.13
C VAL A 13 -21.21 14.31 -33.30
N VAL A 14 -21.06 14.27 -31.98
CA VAL A 14 -21.77 15.17 -31.07
C VAL A 14 -21.25 16.58 -31.35
N SER A 15 -22.07 17.37 -32.05
CA SER A 15 -21.79 18.78 -32.31
C SER A 15 -21.79 19.54 -30.98
N ALA A 16 -20.69 20.23 -30.69
CA ALA A 16 -20.54 21.10 -29.54
C ALA A 16 -21.45 22.34 -29.66
N SER A 17 -22.66 22.29 -29.11
CA SER A 17 -23.41 23.48 -28.69
C SER A 17 -24.58 23.05 -27.79
N ALA A 18 -24.69 23.70 -26.62
CA ALA A 18 -25.73 23.58 -25.58
C ALA A 18 -25.36 22.86 -24.27
N PHE A 19 -24.24 23.23 -23.65
CA PHE A 19 -24.15 23.17 -22.18
C PHE A 19 -24.61 24.51 -21.62
N HIS A 20 -25.84 24.60 -21.13
CA HIS A 20 -26.23 25.70 -20.25
C HIS A 20 -25.59 25.44 -18.88
N TYR A 21 -24.42 26.04 -18.63
CA TYR A 21 -23.81 26.00 -17.30
C TYR A 21 -24.80 26.55 -16.27
N VAL A 22 -24.91 25.87 -15.14
CA VAL A 22 -25.84 26.26 -14.07
C VAL A 22 -25.46 27.62 -13.49
N GLY A 23 -26.46 28.47 -13.20
CA GLY A 23 -26.25 29.72 -12.46
C GLY A 23 -25.89 30.97 -13.28
N PHE A 24 -25.96 30.89 -14.62
CA PHE A 24 -25.80 32.06 -15.49
C PHE A 24 -27.12 32.82 -15.67
N THR A 25 -27.06 34.15 -15.67
CA THR A 25 -28.17 35.06 -15.91
C THR A 25 -27.91 35.91 -17.16
N ASP A 26 -28.96 36.27 -17.89
CA ASP A 26 -28.87 37.17 -19.05
C ASP A 26 -28.80 38.63 -18.59
N HIS A 27 -27.68 39.29 -18.91
CA HIS A 27 -27.46 40.71 -18.67
C HIS A 27 -27.28 41.44 -20.00
N GLY A 28 -28.37 41.60 -20.75
CA GLY A 28 -28.38 42.38 -21.99
C GLY A 28 -27.61 41.71 -23.13
N ASN A 29 -27.98 40.47 -23.47
CA ASN A 29 -27.36 39.62 -24.49
C ASN A 29 -25.97 39.09 -24.13
N LYS A 30 -25.61 39.10 -22.84
CA LYS A 30 -24.42 38.41 -22.32
C LYS A 30 -24.82 37.54 -21.14
N TRP A 31 -24.49 36.26 -21.23
CA TRP A 31 -24.62 35.33 -20.12
C TRP A 31 -23.49 35.60 -19.12
N MET A 32 -23.88 35.97 -17.91
CA MET A 32 -22.95 36.30 -16.83
C MET A 32 -23.24 35.45 -15.60
N ILE A 33 -22.21 35.18 -14.79
CA ILE A 33 -22.35 34.52 -13.48
C ILE A 33 -21.89 35.48 -12.38
N GLU A 34 -22.58 35.48 -11.23
CA GLU A 34 -22.17 36.23 -10.04
C GLU A 34 -21.08 35.49 -9.25
N LYS A 35 -20.19 36.27 -8.62
CA LYS A 35 -19.09 35.74 -7.79
C LYS A 35 -19.54 34.71 -6.75
N GLU A 36 -20.59 35.02 -5.99
CA GLU A 36 -21.09 34.13 -4.95
C GLU A 36 -21.58 32.79 -5.51
N ILE A 37 -22.25 32.82 -6.67
CA ILE A 37 -22.75 31.62 -7.34
C ILE A 37 -21.57 30.79 -7.86
N PHE A 38 -20.55 31.44 -8.44
CA PHE A 38 -19.33 30.77 -8.91
C PHE A 38 -18.61 30.04 -7.77
N ILE A 39 -18.33 30.74 -6.67
CA ILE A 39 -17.58 30.18 -5.53
C ILE A 39 -18.37 29.04 -4.87
N ARG A 40 -19.70 29.15 -4.76
CA ARG A 40 -20.56 28.09 -4.20
C ARG A 40 -20.56 26.78 -5.01
N LYS A 41 -20.13 26.79 -6.27
CA LYS A 41 -19.94 25.55 -7.03
C LYS A 41 -18.78 24.71 -6.52
N LEU A 42 -17.81 25.33 -5.85
CA LEU A 42 -16.64 24.67 -5.29
C LEU A 42 -16.91 24.21 -3.86
N ASN A 43 -16.04 23.32 -3.36
CA ASN A 43 -16.05 22.93 -1.95
C ASN A 43 -15.80 24.17 -1.07
N PRO A 44 -16.54 24.38 0.04
CA PRO A 44 -16.26 25.45 1.00
C PRO A 44 -14.81 25.48 1.49
N LEU A 45 -14.14 24.33 1.59
CA LEU A 45 -12.72 24.23 1.97
C LEU A 45 -11.77 24.79 0.89
N LEU A 46 -12.27 24.99 -0.33
CA LEU A 46 -11.56 25.55 -1.49
C LEU A 46 -12.05 26.98 -1.81
N GLU A 47 -12.64 27.70 -0.86
CA GLU A 47 -13.08 29.09 -1.05
C GLU A 47 -11.94 29.99 -1.56
N THR A 48 -10.73 29.83 -0.99
CA THR A 48 -9.54 30.59 -1.41
C THR A 48 -9.12 30.29 -2.85
N LEU A 49 -9.33 29.07 -3.35
CA LEU A 49 -9.14 28.72 -4.75
C LEU A 49 -10.21 29.37 -5.63
N GLY A 50 -11.47 29.37 -5.19
CA GLY A 50 -12.56 30.04 -5.89
C GLY A 50 -12.33 31.54 -6.04
N GLU A 51 -11.87 32.18 -4.98
CA GLU A 51 -11.42 33.58 -4.96
C GLU A 51 -10.26 33.82 -5.93
N ALA A 52 -9.23 32.98 -5.91
CA ALA A 52 -8.08 33.11 -6.81
C ALA A 52 -8.47 32.92 -8.28
N LEU A 53 -9.30 31.92 -8.60
CA LEU A 53 -9.83 31.72 -9.96
C LEU A 53 -10.66 32.92 -10.42
N TRP A 54 -11.48 33.49 -9.52
CA TRP A 54 -12.28 34.67 -9.85
C TRP A 54 -11.38 35.88 -10.16
N SER A 55 -10.48 36.23 -9.25
CA SER A 55 -9.63 37.42 -9.36
C SER A 55 -8.71 37.43 -10.57
N ASN A 56 -8.32 36.25 -11.08
CA ASN A 56 -7.46 36.15 -12.27
C ASN A 56 -8.23 36.25 -13.60
N TYR A 57 -9.55 36.10 -13.59
CA TYR A 57 -10.37 36.00 -14.81
C TYR A 57 -11.48 37.05 -14.89
N ALA A 58 -11.86 37.66 -13.77
CA ALA A 58 -12.91 38.66 -13.68
C ALA A 58 -12.48 39.84 -12.79
N GLU A 59 -12.74 41.07 -13.26
CA GLU A 59 -12.39 42.32 -12.57
C GLU A 59 -13.56 42.90 -11.74
N LEU A 60 -14.79 42.42 -11.95
CA LEU A 60 -16.03 42.99 -11.40
C LEU A 60 -16.86 41.94 -10.64
N LYS A 61 -18.12 42.28 -10.29
CA LYS A 61 -19.10 41.39 -9.64
C LYS A 61 -19.52 40.20 -10.52
N PHE A 62 -19.32 40.30 -11.83
CA PHE A 62 -19.78 39.33 -12.82
C PHE A 62 -18.63 38.82 -13.71
N MET A 63 -18.71 37.56 -14.10
CA MET A 63 -17.83 36.90 -15.07
C MET A 63 -18.63 36.51 -16.31
N SER A 64 -18.10 36.73 -17.51
CA SER A 64 -18.76 36.34 -18.75
C SER A 64 -18.63 34.83 -19.03
N LEU A 65 -19.54 34.30 -19.84
CA LEU A 65 -19.46 32.92 -20.32
C LEU A 65 -18.11 32.60 -20.99
N GLU A 66 -17.58 33.51 -21.81
CA GLU A 66 -16.28 33.32 -22.48
C GLU A 66 -15.11 33.21 -21.49
N GLN A 67 -15.11 34.04 -20.44
CA GLN A 67 -14.10 33.97 -19.37
C GLN A 67 -14.20 32.67 -18.59
N TYR A 68 -15.43 32.24 -18.29
CA TYR A 68 -15.70 30.97 -17.60
C TYR A 68 -15.25 29.75 -18.42
N GLU A 69 -15.56 29.72 -19.71
CA GLU A 69 -15.12 28.67 -20.62
C GLU A 69 -13.60 28.64 -20.77
N MET A 70 -12.93 29.80 -20.67
CA MET A 70 -11.46 29.85 -20.66
C MET A 70 -10.85 29.14 -19.46
N ILE A 71 -11.48 29.22 -18.27
CA ILE A 71 -11.06 28.48 -17.07
C ILE A 71 -11.20 26.97 -17.32
N ILE A 72 -12.36 26.52 -17.76
CA ILE A 72 -12.63 25.10 -18.05
C ILE A 72 -11.66 24.57 -19.11
N LYS A 73 -11.40 25.36 -20.16
CA LYS A 73 -10.46 24.99 -21.21
C LYS A 73 -9.03 24.83 -20.67
N ARG A 74 -8.58 25.68 -19.74
CA ARG A 74 -7.26 25.50 -19.10
C ARG A 74 -7.21 24.29 -18.18
N LEU A 75 -8.26 24.02 -17.42
CA LEU A 75 -8.33 22.83 -16.54
C LEU A 75 -8.34 21.53 -17.35
N THR A 76 -9.04 21.51 -18.49
CA THR A 76 -9.15 20.31 -19.35
C THR A 76 -8.01 20.16 -20.35
N ALA A 77 -7.14 21.17 -20.50
CA ALA A 77 -5.97 21.09 -21.35
C ALA A 77 -4.90 20.14 -20.78
N ARG A 78 -4.13 19.50 -21.66
CA ARG A 78 -2.90 18.78 -21.30
C ARG A 78 -1.77 19.79 -21.07
N SER A 79 -1.79 20.47 -19.94
CA SER A 79 -0.79 21.46 -19.52
C SER A 79 -0.29 21.16 -18.11
N ASP A 80 0.80 21.80 -17.68
CA ASP A 80 1.27 21.73 -16.30
C ASP A 80 0.25 22.38 -15.35
N HIS A 81 -0.62 21.55 -14.77
CA HIS A 81 -1.66 22.01 -13.85
C HIS A 81 -1.09 22.55 -12.55
N VAL A 82 0.07 22.06 -12.09
CA VAL A 82 0.73 22.58 -10.88
C VAL A 82 1.11 24.04 -11.11
N SER A 83 1.79 24.33 -12.22
CA SER A 83 2.13 25.70 -12.61
C SER A 83 0.90 26.58 -12.80
N PHE A 84 -0.17 26.05 -13.40
CA PHE A 84 -1.44 26.76 -13.52
C PHE A 84 -1.97 27.21 -12.16
N PHE A 85 -2.13 26.31 -11.19
CA PHE A 85 -2.66 26.69 -9.87
C PHE A 85 -1.74 27.64 -9.10
N LEU A 86 -0.43 27.46 -9.19
CA LEU A 86 0.53 28.39 -8.58
C LEU A 86 0.43 29.80 -9.18
N SER A 87 0.25 29.91 -10.50
CA SER A 87 0.11 31.19 -11.19
C SER A 87 -1.13 31.99 -10.76
N LEU A 88 -2.16 31.32 -10.19
CA LEU A 88 -3.36 32.00 -9.67
C LEU A 88 -3.07 32.80 -8.39
N LEU A 89 -2.06 32.41 -7.61
CA LEU A 89 -1.71 33.10 -6.36
C LEU A 89 -0.87 34.35 -6.66
N ASN A 90 0.27 34.15 -7.32
CA ASN A 90 1.10 35.23 -7.79
C ASN A 90 1.88 34.78 -9.03
N PRO A 91 1.70 35.41 -10.20
CA PRO A 91 2.35 34.99 -11.43
C PRO A 91 3.84 35.33 -11.49
N HIS A 92 4.34 36.21 -10.61
CA HIS A 92 5.72 36.70 -10.67
C HIS A 92 6.59 36.17 -9.53
N GLU A 93 6.11 36.24 -8.29
CA GLU A 93 6.89 35.85 -7.12
C GLU A 93 5.98 35.24 -6.05
N LEU A 94 6.26 33.98 -5.69
CA LEU A 94 5.53 33.27 -4.66
C LEU A 94 6.17 33.50 -3.29
N THR A 95 5.35 33.62 -2.26
CA THR A 95 5.78 33.56 -0.87
C THR A 95 5.68 32.13 -0.32
N VAL A 96 6.30 31.89 0.85
CA VAL A 96 6.13 30.60 1.56
C VAL A 96 4.66 30.33 1.87
N ASN A 97 3.90 31.37 2.21
CA ASN A 97 2.48 31.25 2.48
C ASN A 97 1.70 30.81 1.23
N ASP A 98 2.03 31.37 0.06
CA ASP A 98 1.39 30.98 -1.21
C ASP A 98 1.62 29.49 -1.52
N ILE A 99 2.83 28.99 -1.29
CA ILE A 99 3.16 27.57 -1.47
C ILE A 99 2.32 26.69 -0.52
N LEU A 100 2.16 27.11 0.74
CA LEU A 100 1.33 26.38 1.71
C LEU A 100 -0.16 26.41 1.34
N VAL A 101 -0.67 27.54 0.85
CA VAL A 101 -2.04 27.66 0.34
C VAL A 101 -2.25 26.75 -0.87
N ALA A 102 -1.33 26.75 -1.84
CA ALA A 102 -1.40 25.85 -3.00
C ALA A 102 -1.37 24.37 -2.57
N LEU A 103 -0.50 24.00 -1.62
CA LEU A 103 -0.48 22.63 -1.07
C LEU A 103 -1.79 22.26 -0.38
N SER A 104 -2.48 23.20 0.27
CA SER A 104 -3.82 22.97 0.83
C SER A 104 -4.87 22.74 -0.26
N TRP A 105 -4.78 23.45 -1.39
CA TRP A 105 -5.68 23.23 -2.52
C TRP A 105 -5.50 21.84 -3.13
N PHE A 106 -4.26 21.39 -3.32
CA PHE A 106 -3.97 20.04 -3.84
C PHE A 106 -4.46 18.91 -2.93
N LYS A 107 -4.72 19.21 -1.66
CA LYS A 107 -5.37 18.32 -0.68
C LYS A 107 -6.88 18.48 -0.65
N LEU A 108 -7.45 19.14 -1.66
CA LEU A 108 -8.89 19.45 -1.76
C LEU A 108 -9.41 20.26 -0.56
N GLY A 109 -8.52 21.03 0.09
CA GLY A 109 -8.81 21.85 1.27
C GLY A 109 -8.81 21.07 2.59
N GLU A 110 -8.46 19.79 2.59
CA GLU A 110 -8.41 18.98 3.80
C GLU A 110 -7.17 19.27 4.66
N THR A 111 -7.36 19.21 5.98
CA THR A 111 -6.29 19.40 6.95
C THR A 111 -5.54 18.09 7.15
N VAL A 112 -4.30 18.06 6.69
CA VAL A 112 -3.34 16.98 6.99
C VAL A 112 -2.70 17.18 8.36
N ASP A 113 -2.27 16.10 8.99
CA ASP A 113 -1.46 16.16 10.21
C ASP A 113 -0.29 17.15 10.08
N SER A 114 -0.05 17.90 11.16
CA SER A 114 0.95 18.97 11.19
C SER A 114 2.39 18.46 10.93
N GLU A 115 2.70 17.25 11.38
CA GLU A 115 4.01 16.63 11.18
C GLU A 115 4.22 16.31 9.70
N LEU A 116 3.22 15.69 9.06
CA LEU A 116 3.28 15.34 7.65
C LEU A 116 3.27 16.59 6.75
N ASN A 117 2.47 17.60 7.08
CA ASN A 117 2.49 18.89 6.38
C ASN A 117 3.89 19.53 6.38
N SER A 118 4.55 19.55 7.54
CA SER A 118 5.93 20.02 7.67
C SER A 118 6.89 19.14 6.85
N ALA A 119 6.74 17.81 6.92
CA ALA A 119 7.59 16.88 6.20
C ALA A 119 7.50 17.02 4.68
N MET A 120 6.32 17.38 4.17
CA MET A 120 6.08 17.56 2.74
C MET A 120 6.53 18.92 2.20
N SER A 121 6.38 19.98 2.99
CA SER A 121 6.71 21.36 2.60
C SER A 121 8.21 21.64 2.68
N LYS A 122 8.92 21.11 3.69
CA LYS A 122 10.36 21.31 3.88
C LYS A 122 11.21 20.96 2.63
N PRO A 123 11.05 19.80 1.97
CA PRO A 123 11.83 19.45 0.78
C PRO A 123 11.60 20.37 -0.43
N VAL A 124 10.45 21.03 -0.48
CA VAL A 124 10.10 21.99 -1.54
C VAL A 124 10.88 23.28 -1.31
N LEU A 125 10.90 23.76 -0.06
CA LEU A 125 11.51 25.04 0.31
C LEU A 125 13.04 24.97 0.49
N SER A 126 13.57 23.84 0.98
CA SER A 126 14.99 23.71 1.37
C SER A 126 15.99 23.85 0.22
N SER A 127 15.56 23.56 -1.00
CA SER A 127 16.40 23.63 -2.20
C SER A 127 16.23 24.91 -3.02
N LEU A 128 15.36 25.83 -2.58
CA LEU A 128 15.01 27.03 -3.32
C LEU A 128 15.54 28.27 -2.59
N HIS A 129 16.13 29.19 -3.34
CA HIS A 129 16.54 30.50 -2.85
C HIS A 129 15.51 31.54 -3.28
N ALA A 130 15.12 32.43 -2.36
CA ALA A 130 14.21 33.52 -2.69
C ALA A 130 14.85 34.45 -3.75
N PRO A 131 14.08 34.98 -4.72
CA PRO A 131 12.62 34.90 -4.88
C PRO A 131 12.13 33.55 -5.44
N TYR A 132 10.97 33.05 -4.97
CA TYR A 132 10.41 31.78 -5.46
C TYR A 132 9.61 32.00 -6.75
N THR A 133 10.11 31.48 -7.87
CA THR A 133 9.39 31.56 -9.16
C THR A 133 8.38 30.42 -9.29
N VAL A 134 7.29 30.64 -10.05
CA VAL A 134 6.28 29.60 -10.34
C VAL A 134 6.91 28.39 -11.03
N GLU A 135 7.85 28.62 -11.95
CA GLU A 135 8.52 27.55 -12.71
C GLU A 135 9.38 26.66 -11.79
N ASP A 136 10.17 27.24 -10.90
CA ASP A 136 11.02 26.48 -9.99
C ASP A 136 10.21 25.68 -8.97
N VAL A 137 9.17 26.29 -8.41
CA VAL A 137 8.28 25.63 -7.46
C VAL A 137 7.49 24.52 -8.14
N SER A 138 6.91 24.77 -9.33
CA SER A 138 6.17 23.76 -10.10
C SER A 138 7.07 22.57 -10.43
N ARG A 139 8.26 22.81 -11.00
CA ARG A 139 9.23 21.76 -11.33
C ARG A 139 9.59 20.93 -10.10
N ARG A 140 9.77 21.56 -8.94
CA ARG A 140 10.12 20.87 -7.70
C ARG A 140 8.95 20.03 -7.17
N LEU A 141 7.74 20.59 -7.13
CA LEU A 141 6.54 19.89 -6.71
C LEU A 141 6.26 18.70 -7.62
N SER A 142 6.26 18.87 -8.94
CA SER A 142 6.03 17.80 -9.91
C SER A 142 7.12 16.70 -9.87
N THR A 143 8.34 17.04 -9.45
CA THR A 143 9.41 16.04 -9.24
C THR A 143 9.17 15.19 -7.99
N LEU A 144 8.69 15.81 -6.91
CA LEU A 144 8.45 15.13 -5.63
C LEU A 144 7.09 14.40 -5.63
N TYR A 145 6.11 14.99 -6.31
CA TYR A 145 4.69 14.68 -6.27
C TYR A 145 4.11 14.70 -7.69
N PRO A 146 4.36 13.66 -8.52
CA PRO A 146 4.05 13.70 -9.94
C PRO A 146 2.57 13.93 -10.29
N ASN A 147 1.66 13.43 -9.46
CA ASN A 147 0.21 13.50 -9.70
C ASN A 147 -0.51 14.48 -8.77
N LEU A 148 0.20 15.51 -8.28
CA LEU A 148 -0.28 16.40 -7.21
C LEU A 148 -1.54 17.20 -7.58
N ALA A 149 -1.63 17.65 -8.83
CA ALA A 149 -2.71 18.53 -9.29
C ALA A 149 -3.88 17.78 -9.94
N ASP A 150 -3.74 16.48 -10.19
CA ASP A 150 -4.68 15.72 -11.04
C ASP A 150 -6.09 15.69 -10.44
N ASP A 151 -6.21 15.33 -9.16
CA ASP A 151 -7.50 15.23 -8.48
C ASP A 151 -8.17 16.60 -8.33
N LEU A 152 -7.39 17.64 -7.97
CA LEU A 152 -7.89 19.01 -7.91
C LEU A 152 -8.39 19.50 -9.28
N THR A 153 -7.64 19.21 -10.34
CA THR A 153 -8.00 19.61 -11.71
C THR A 153 -9.30 18.95 -12.15
N LYS A 154 -9.39 17.62 -11.99
CA LYS A 154 -10.57 16.83 -12.38
C LYS A 154 -11.81 17.27 -11.60
N THR A 155 -11.69 17.43 -10.29
CA THR A 155 -12.81 17.84 -9.41
C THR A 155 -13.26 19.26 -9.66
N THR A 156 -12.33 20.20 -9.83
CA THR A 156 -12.65 21.61 -10.15
C THR A 156 -13.30 21.71 -11.53
N ALA A 157 -12.77 21.04 -12.55
CA ALA A 157 -13.39 21.01 -13.88
C ALA A 157 -14.81 20.42 -13.84
N TYR A 158 -14.97 19.29 -13.13
CA TYR A 158 -16.28 18.66 -12.96
C TYR A 158 -17.27 19.59 -12.27
N ALA A 159 -16.87 20.27 -11.19
CA ALA A 159 -17.70 21.19 -10.44
C ALA A 159 -18.14 22.40 -11.29
N LEU A 160 -17.25 22.94 -12.11
CA LEU A 160 -17.59 24.04 -13.02
C LEU A 160 -18.50 23.59 -14.17
N ILE A 161 -18.35 22.37 -14.68
CA ILE A 161 -19.20 21.86 -15.77
C ILE A 161 -20.61 21.53 -15.25
N ASN A 162 -20.71 20.81 -14.13
CA ASN A 162 -21.98 20.27 -13.62
C ASN A 162 -22.68 21.20 -12.62
N GLY A 163 -21.97 22.17 -12.06
CA GLY A 163 -22.52 23.14 -11.11
C GLY A 163 -22.46 22.71 -9.63
N GLU A 164 -21.94 21.52 -9.34
CA GLU A 164 -21.84 20.99 -7.98
C GLU A 164 -20.49 20.29 -7.75
N PHE A 165 -19.87 20.54 -6.59
CA PHE A 165 -18.63 19.87 -6.21
C PHE A 165 -18.91 18.39 -5.88
N PRO A 166 -18.15 17.45 -6.45
CA PRO A 166 -18.37 16.04 -6.18
C PRO A 166 -18.04 15.73 -4.72
N MET A 167 -18.97 15.11 -4.02
CA MET A 167 -18.70 14.56 -2.68
C MET A 167 -17.75 13.37 -2.82
N ILE A 168 -16.45 13.61 -2.62
CA ILE A 168 -15.44 12.55 -2.56
C ILE A 168 -15.53 11.90 -1.19
N THR A 169 -16.55 11.08 -0.99
CA THR A 169 -16.48 10.07 0.06
C THR A 169 -15.45 9.06 -0.39
N LEU A 170 -14.27 9.09 0.22
CA LEU A 170 -13.32 8.01 0.09
C LEU A 170 -13.97 6.72 0.56
N ARG A 171 -14.50 5.95 -0.40
CA ARG A 171 -15.03 4.59 -0.18
C ARG A 171 -13.90 3.59 0.03
N ILE A 172 -12.83 4.01 0.69
CA ILE A 172 -11.69 3.17 1.01
C ILE A 172 -12.10 2.43 2.28
N THR A 173 -12.90 1.39 2.02
CA THR A 173 -12.86 0.09 2.70
C THR A 173 -12.83 0.09 4.23
N ASN A 174 -13.49 0.99 4.96
CA ASN A 174 -13.80 0.85 6.39
C ASN A 174 -12.64 0.51 7.37
N ASN A 175 -11.39 0.44 6.91
CA ASN A 175 -10.29 -0.23 7.61
C ASN A 175 -9.00 0.58 7.48
N PHE A 176 -9.07 1.90 7.59
CA PHE A 176 -7.85 2.66 7.89
C PHE A 176 -7.22 2.10 9.17
N THR A 177 -5.91 1.97 9.14
CA THR A 177 -5.10 1.46 10.25
C THR A 177 -4.35 2.63 10.87
N ILE A 178 -3.41 2.33 11.78
CA ILE A 178 -2.65 3.36 12.48
C ILE A 178 -1.62 4.02 11.56
N LEU A 179 -0.98 3.28 10.65
CA LEU A 179 -0.01 3.82 9.71
C LEU A 179 -0.64 4.24 8.37
N LEU A 180 -1.46 3.38 7.75
CA LEU A 180 -2.23 3.78 6.57
C LEU A 180 -3.49 4.54 7.01
N ASN A 181 -3.29 5.79 7.39
CA ASN A 181 -4.37 6.74 7.64
C ASN A 181 -4.73 7.51 6.36
N HIS A 182 -5.72 8.40 6.47
CA HIS A 182 -6.19 9.24 5.39
C HIS A 182 -5.07 10.05 4.70
N ASP A 183 -4.19 10.67 5.48
CA ASP A 183 -3.13 11.55 4.97
C ASP A 183 -2.05 10.77 4.21
N ILE A 184 -1.66 9.62 4.75
CA ILE A 184 -0.72 8.72 4.09
C ILE A 184 -1.34 8.12 2.83
N TYR A 185 -2.63 7.79 2.86
CA TYR A 185 -3.34 7.31 1.69
C TYR A 185 -3.35 8.36 0.55
N TRP A 186 -3.64 9.62 0.88
CA TRP A 186 -3.55 10.72 -0.09
C TRP A 186 -2.12 10.91 -0.60
N LEU A 187 -1.11 10.86 0.27
CA LEU A 187 0.27 10.97 -0.17
C LEU A 187 0.65 9.84 -1.14
N LEU A 188 0.21 8.60 -0.87
CA LEU A 188 0.41 7.46 -1.76
C LEU A 188 -0.29 7.67 -3.10
N SER A 189 -1.51 8.22 -3.12
CA SER A 189 -2.20 8.48 -4.38
C SER A 189 -1.44 9.47 -5.26
N VAL A 190 -0.74 10.43 -4.65
CA VAL A 190 0.04 11.42 -5.40
C VAL A 190 1.38 10.86 -5.91
N VAL A 191 2.05 10.01 -5.12
CA VAL A 191 3.44 9.58 -5.40
C VAL A 191 3.58 8.23 -6.10
N LEU A 192 2.53 7.42 -6.11
CA LEU A 192 2.53 6.10 -6.73
C LEU A 192 2.04 6.14 -8.17
N ASP A 193 2.51 5.16 -8.93
CA ASP A 193 2.16 4.93 -10.34
C ASP A 193 1.70 3.47 -10.50
N PRO A 194 1.23 3.03 -11.68
CA PRO A 194 1.11 1.60 -11.96
C PRO A 194 2.43 0.87 -11.64
N PRO A 195 2.37 -0.34 -11.06
CA PRO A 195 1.21 -1.24 -10.94
C PRO A 195 0.39 -1.10 -9.65
N TYR A 196 0.66 -0.08 -8.81
CA TYR A 196 0.00 0.07 -7.50
C TYR A 196 -1.39 0.71 -7.61
N LYS A 197 -1.59 1.54 -8.64
CA LYS A 197 -2.88 2.13 -9.01
C LYS A 197 -3.66 1.24 -9.96
N ARG A 198 -4.99 1.24 -9.84
CA ARG A 198 -5.88 0.55 -10.76
C ARG A 198 -7.03 1.41 -11.26
N PRO A 199 -7.42 1.24 -12.54
CA PRO A 199 -8.69 1.76 -13.01
C PRO A 199 -9.84 1.22 -12.16
N CYS A 200 -10.72 2.12 -11.75
CA CYS A 200 -11.95 1.82 -11.02
C CYS A 200 -13.08 2.69 -11.56
N GLU A 201 -14.32 2.35 -11.20
CA GLU A 201 -15.44 3.25 -11.42
C GLU A 201 -15.25 4.51 -10.55
N THR A 202 -15.37 5.66 -11.19
CA THR A 202 -15.17 6.95 -10.53
C THR A 202 -16.49 7.59 -10.13
N ILE A 203 -16.45 8.39 -9.07
CA ILE A 203 -17.57 9.27 -8.69
C ILE A 203 -17.82 10.32 -9.80
N LEU A 204 -16.79 10.67 -10.56
CA LEU A 204 -16.88 11.62 -11.67
C LEU A 204 -17.37 10.90 -12.94
N ASN A 205 -18.67 10.64 -13.04
CA ASN A 205 -19.29 9.97 -14.19
C ASN A 205 -18.69 10.44 -15.54
N HIS A 206 -18.24 9.49 -16.37
CA HIS A 206 -17.62 9.73 -17.69
C HIS A 206 -16.27 10.50 -17.69
N VAL A 207 -15.64 10.68 -16.53
CA VAL A 207 -14.27 11.21 -16.40
C VAL A 207 -13.32 10.06 -16.02
N ALA A 208 -12.01 10.24 -16.25
CA ALA A 208 -11.02 9.31 -15.74
C ALA A 208 -11.01 9.30 -14.19
N PRO A 209 -10.73 8.14 -13.56
CA PRO A 209 -10.77 8.04 -12.11
C PRO A 209 -9.77 8.96 -11.42
N LEU A 210 -10.13 9.37 -10.20
CA LEU A 210 -9.25 10.14 -9.32
C LEU A 210 -8.09 9.26 -8.87
N GLU A 211 -6.93 9.86 -8.64
CA GLU A 211 -5.74 9.17 -8.15
C GLU A 211 -6.00 8.49 -6.80
N LEU A 212 -6.78 9.13 -5.92
CA LEU A 212 -7.24 8.56 -4.66
C LEU A 212 -8.12 7.31 -4.84
N GLU A 213 -9.05 7.33 -5.80
CA GLU A 213 -9.96 6.20 -6.05
C GLU A 213 -9.20 4.97 -6.57
N GLN A 214 -8.14 5.20 -7.35
CA GLN A 214 -7.32 4.14 -7.94
C GLN A 214 -6.52 3.31 -6.93
N LEU A 215 -6.53 3.66 -5.65
CA LEU A 215 -5.95 2.88 -4.55
C LEU A 215 -7.02 2.14 -3.71
N GLY A 216 -8.30 2.22 -4.07
CA GLY A 216 -9.39 1.64 -3.29
C GLY A 216 -9.38 0.11 -3.22
N HIS A 217 -8.59 -0.56 -4.07
CA HIS A 217 -8.40 -2.01 -4.07
C HIS A 217 -7.33 -2.50 -3.09
N LEU A 218 -6.65 -1.61 -2.36
CA LEU A 218 -5.63 -2.00 -1.38
C LEU A 218 -6.25 -2.89 -0.29
N HIS A 219 -5.55 -3.97 0.05
CA HIS A 219 -5.99 -4.94 1.04
C HIS A 219 -4.90 -5.15 2.10
N CYS A 220 -5.22 -4.94 3.37
CA CYS A 220 -4.29 -5.18 4.47
C CYS A 220 -4.00 -6.69 4.58
N LEU A 221 -2.74 -7.08 4.37
CA LEU A 221 -2.29 -8.46 4.58
C LEU A 221 -1.85 -8.68 6.02
N TYR A 222 -1.19 -7.69 6.61
CA TYR A 222 -0.66 -7.77 7.97
C TYR A 222 -0.65 -6.38 8.61
N ASP A 223 -1.07 -6.33 9.86
CA ASP A 223 -0.94 -5.16 10.73
C ASP A 223 -0.40 -5.62 12.09
N SER A 224 0.75 -5.06 12.48
CA SER A 224 1.41 -5.38 13.75
C SER A 224 0.55 -5.13 14.99
N VAL A 225 -0.42 -4.23 14.94
CA VAL A 225 -1.27 -3.91 16.11
C VAL A 225 -2.31 -5.00 16.34
N SER A 226 -2.95 -5.49 15.28
CA SER A 226 -3.92 -6.58 15.35
C SER A 226 -3.28 -7.97 15.36
N ASN A 227 -2.14 -8.16 14.71
CA ASN A 227 -1.50 -9.46 14.52
C ASN A 227 -0.30 -9.73 15.45
N GLY A 228 0.19 -8.69 16.14
CA GLY A 228 1.39 -8.74 16.98
C GLY A 228 2.69 -8.79 16.16
N CYS A 229 3.79 -8.31 16.72
CA CYS A 229 5.10 -8.29 16.06
C CYS A 229 5.78 -9.67 16.05
N SER A 230 5.31 -10.57 15.19
CA SER A 230 5.91 -11.90 14.99
C SER A 230 6.27 -12.13 13.53
N ILE A 231 7.55 -12.44 13.28
CA ILE A 231 8.03 -12.79 11.94
C ILE A 231 7.30 -14.02 11.37
N THR A 232 6.93 -14.96 12.23
CA THR A 232 6.14 -16.14 11.83
C THR A 232 4.80 -15.70 11.26
N LYS A 233 4.14 -14.72 11.89
CA LYS A 233 2.84 -14.22 11.43
C LYS A 233 2.96 -13.39 10.15
N ILE A 234 4.02 -12.59 10.02
CA ILE A 234 4.33 -11.88 8.77
C ILE A 234 4.53 -12.87 7.62
N LYS A 235 5.31 -13.94 7.83
CA LYS A 235 5.51 -14.98 6.82
C LYS A 235 4.21 -15.70 6.46
N GLU A 236 3.40 -16.05 7.47
CA GLU A 236 2.11 -16.71 7.24
C GLU A 236 1.12 -15.84 6.44
N LEU A 237 1.08 -14.53 6.70
CA LEU A 237 0.05 -13.66 6.11
C LEU A 237 0.49 -12.93 4.85
N ALA A 238 1.76 -12.55 4.75
CA ALA A 238 2.22 -11.61 3.71
C ALA A 238 3.27 -12.18 2.75
N PHE A 239 4.03 -13.22 3.13
CA PHE A 239 5.00 -13.82 2.22
C PHE A 239 4.29 -14.63 1.13
N ASP A 240 5.01 -14.86 0.02
CA ASP A 240 4.57 -15.64 -1.14
C ASP A 240 3.38 -15.01 -1.91
N TYR A 241 3.01 -13.78 -1.55
CA TYR A 241 2.06 -13.00 -2.34
C TYR A 241 2.65 -12.69 -3.73
N GLU A 242 2.02 -13.15 -4.79
CA GLU A 242 2.54 -13.01 -6.17
C GLU A 242 2.20 -11.65 -6.83
N GLY A 243 2.17 -10.55 -6.08
CA GLY A 243 1.81 -9.24 -6.63
C GLY A 243 2.49 -8.03 -6.00
N PRO A 244 2.26 -6.82 -6.54
CA PRO A 244 2.77 -5.57 -5.97
C PRO A 244 2.31 -5.33 -4.54
N LEU A 245 3.19 -4.80 -3.71
CA LEU A 245 3.01 -4.69 -2.27
C LEU A 245 3.51 -3.34 -1.73
N ILE A 246 2.83 -2.82 -0.72
CA ILE A 246 3.21 -1.62 0.02
C ILE A 246 3.46 -2.03 1.47
N MET A 247 4.58 -1.62 2.04
CA MET A 247 4.95 -1.88 3.42
C MET A 247 5.26 -0.55 4.12
N LEU A 248 4.53 -0.27 5.20
CA LEU A 248 4.75 0.89 6.06
C LEU A 248 5.50 0.46 7.33
N LEU A 249 6.51 1.23 7.70
CA LEU A 249 7.41 0.93 8.80
C LEU A 249 7.55 2.18 9.69
N ARG A 250 7.09 2.09 10.93
CA ARG A 250 7.15 3.20 11.90
C ARG A 250 8.19 2.91 12.97
N THR A 251 9.10 3.86 13.16
CA THR A 251 9.95 3.98 14.35
C THR A 251 9.45 5.12 15.22
N ASP A 252 10.20 5.50 16.26
CA ASP A 252 9.85 6.63 17.13
C ASP A 252 9.64 7.95 16.36
N ARG A 253 10.48 8.23 15.36
CA ARG A 253 10.47 9.49 14.60
C ARG A 253 10.24 9.31 13.10
N ASP A 254 10.54 8.14 12.57
CA ASP A 254 10.56 7.92 11.14
C ASP A 254 9.36 7.09 10.69
N LEU A 255 8.83 7.44 9.52
CA LEU A 255 7.87 6.62 8.79
C LEU A 255 8.47 6.32 7.43
N PHE A 256 8.77 5.05 7.16
CA PHE A 256 9.23 4.60 5.86
C PHE A 256 8.11 3.87 5.12
N CYS A 257 8.12 3.99 3.80
CA CYS A 257 7.21 3.29 2.91
C CYS A 257 8.03 2.57 1.83
N LEU A 258 8.10 1.24 1.94
CA LEU A 258 8.65 0.38 0.90
C LEU A 258 7.51 -0.01 -0.03
N VAL A 259 7.73 0.20 -1.32
CA VAL A 259 6.78 -0.11 -2.36
C VAL A 259 7.49 -1.05 -3.33
N SER A 260 6.95 -2.25 -3.51
CA SER A 260 7.61 -3.35 -4.23
C SER A 260 6.72 -3.89 -5.34
N ASP A 261 7.29 -4.07 -6.52
CA ASP A 261 6.56 -4.60 -7.69
C ASP A 261 6.31 -6.11 -7.61
N GLN A 262 6.96 -6.76 -6.65
CA GLN A 262 6.85 -8.17 -6.30
C GLN A 262 6.51 -8.29 -4.82
N GLY A 263 5.80 -9.35 -4.42
CA GLY A 263 5.55 -9.58 -3.01
C GLY A 263 6.79 -10.03 -2.26
N LEU A 264 6.66 -10.08 -0.94
CA LEU A 264 7.75 -10.48 -0.06
C LEU A 264 8.03 -11.97 -0.21
N ARG A 265 9.31 -12.30 -0.33
CA ARG A 265 9.78 -13.68 -0.36
C ARG A 265 11.12 -13.79 0.34
N ASP A 266 11.40 -14.98 0.84
CA ASP A 266 12.73 -15.34 1.31
C ASP A 266 13.59 -15.68 0.08
N SER A 267 14.66 -14.92 -0.14
CA SER A 267 15.50 -15.06 -1.31
C SER A 267 16.94 -14.66 -1.02
N MET A 268 17.85 -15.50 -1.50
CA MET A 268 19.28 -15.22 -1.50
C MET A 268 19.71 -14.28 -2.63
N LYS A 269 18.80 -13.92 -3.54
CA LYS A 269 19.02 -12.98 -4.65
C LYS A 269 18.22 -11.71 -4.44
N THR A 270 18.68 -10.60 -5.01
CA THR A 270 17.92 -9.35 -4.92
C THR A 270 16.69 -9.38 -5.84
N TYR A 271 15.64 -8.66 -5.43
CA TYR A 271 14.40 -8.48 -6.18
C TYR A 271 13.83 -7.07 -5.98
N GLY A 272 12.67 -6.78 -6.56
CA GLY A 272 12.11 -5.42 -6.58
C GLY A 272 12.77 -4.62 -7.70
N THR A 273 12.12 -4.57 -8.86
CA THR A 273 12.69 -3.99 -10.09
C THR A 273 12.24 -2.54 -10.29
N GLU A 274 12.02 -2.11 -11.54
CA GLU A 274 11.79 -0.73 -11.96
C GLU A 274 10.73 0.02 -11.15
N ASN A 275 9.63 -0.64 -10.80
CA ASN A 275 8.52 0.01 -10.12
C ASN A 275 8.66 -0.02 -8.59
N SER A 276 9.74 -0.62 -8.07
CA SER A 276 9.99 -0.67 -6.64
C SER A 276 10.68 0.60 -6.16
N LYS A 277 10.25 1.16 -5.04
CA LYS A 277 10.74 2.43 -4.50
C LYS A 277 10.77 2.37 -2.98
N LEU A 278 11.72 3.07 -2.36
CA LEU A 278 11.73 3.30 -0.91
C LEU A 278 11.57 4.79 -0.65
N TYR A 279 10.56 5.13 0.14
CA TYR A 279 10.30 6.48 0.61
C TYR A 279 10.51 6.58 2.11
N ARG A 280 10.88 7.77 2.55
CA ARG A 280 10.73 8.24 3.93
C ARG A 280 9.67 9.33 3.89
N PHE A 281 8.60 9.18 4.65
CA PHE A 281 7.52 10.16 4.76
C PHE A 281 7.75 11.13 5.92
N LEU A 282 8.29 10.64 7.04
CA LEU A 282 8.61 11.45 8.22
C LEU A 282 10.07 11.28 8.64
N PRO A 283 10.71 12.33 9.18
CA PRO A 283 10.20 13.69 9.43
C PRO A 283 10.32 14.63 8.21
N GLU A 284 10.91 14.16 7.12
CA GLU A 284 11.06 14.87 5.86
C GLU A 284 10.79 13.91 4.70
N PHE A 285 9.89 14.32 3.79
CA PHE A 285 9.53 13.50 2.64
C PHE A 285 10.71 13.37 1.68
N ALA A 286 11.17 12.15 1.45
CA ALA A 286 12.25 11.87 0.53
C ALA A 286 12.07 10.51 -0.16
N LYS A 287 12.30 10.47 -1.47
CA LYS A 287 12.51 9.24 -2.22
C LYS A 287 13.96 8.81 -2.05
N LEU A 288 14.19 7.75 -1.28
CA LEU A 288 15.53 7.27 -0.92
C LEU A 288 16.12 6.34 -1.97
N VAL A 289 15.29 5.46 -2.54
CA VAL A 289 15.72 4.42 -3.48
C VAL A 289 14.70 4.30 -4.61
N SER A 290 15.19 4.08 -5.83
CA SER A 290 14.37 3.74 -6.98
C SER A 290 14.89 2.49 -7.69
N GLY A 291 13.97 1.64 -8.10
CA GLY A 291 14.19 0.51 -8.98
C GLY A 291 14.78 0.95 -10.30
N ARG A 292 15.91 0.36 -10.71
CA ARG A 292 16.86 0.82 -11.73
C ARG A 292 17.80 1.94 -11.27
N SER A 293 18.99 1.56 -10.82
CA SER A 293 20.16 2.45 -10.84
C SER A 293 20.91 2.28 -12.16
N ALA A 294 20.68 3.19 -13.12
CA ALA A 294 21.40 3.22 -14.39
C ALA A 294 22.93 3.36 -14.22
N LYS A 295 23.40 3.85 -13.06
CA LYS A 295 24.82 4.04 -12.75
C LYS A 295 25.57 2.73 -12.43
N LEU A 296 24.86 1.63 -12.18
CA LEU A 296 25.44 0.35 -11.74
C LEU A 296 25.08 -0.82 -12.67
N ALA A 297 24.44 -0.55 -13.81
CA ALA A 297 24.06 -1.55 -14.81
C ALA A 297 25.25 -2.00 -15.67
N GLY A 298 26.27 -2.57 -15.02
CA GLY A 298 27.24 -3.42 -15.72
C GLY A 298 26.61 -4.79 -16.04
N PRO A 299 27.10 -5.50 -17.06
CA PRO A 299 26.63 -6.87 -17.33
C PRO A 299 26.88 -7.76 -16.10
N GLY A 300 25.81 -8.40 -15.61
CA GLY A 300 25.85 -9.34 -14.47
C GLY A 300 25.52 -8.75 -13.09
N VAL A 301 25.18 -7.46 -12.97
CA VAL A 301 24.78 -6.86 -11.68
C VAL A 301 23.30 -7.15 -11.41
N GLU A 302 22.99 -7.82 -10.29
CA GLU A 302 21.60 -8.02 -9.85
C GLU A 302 20.96 -6.67 -9.49
N CYS A 303 19.97 -6.24 -10.28
CA CYS A 303 19.38 -4.89 -10.23
C CYS A 303 18.22 -4.71 -9.23
N GLY A 304 18.01 -5.66 -8.31
CA GLY A 304 16.94 -5.59 -7.32
C GLY A 304 17.28 -4.66 -6.16
N ILE A 305 16.29 -3.91 -5.68
CA ILE A 305 16.46 -3.00 -4.52
C ILE A 305 16.17 -3.65 -3.17
N ILE A 306 15.71 -4.91 -3.16
CA ILE A 306 15.30 -5.65 -1.96
C ILE A 306 16.11 -6.94 -1.87
N TYR A 307 16.62 -7.24 -0.68
CA TYR A 307 17.17 -8.53 -0.30
C TYR A 307 16.47 -8.97 0.99
N SER A 308 16.01 -10.21 1.05
CA SER A 308 15.28 -10.73 2.20
C SER A 308 15.76 -12.12 2.50
N ASN A 309 16.54 -12.28 3.56
CA ASN A 309 16.98 -13.58 4.03
C ASN A 309 16.61 -13.75 5.50
N LEU A 310 15.57 -14.54 5.76
CA LEU A 310 15.01 -14.73 7.10
C LEU A 310 15.09 -16.18 7.57
N THR A 311 15.74 -17.07 6.81
CA THR A 311 15.85 -18.50 7.15
C THR A 311 17.27 -19.01 6.97
N ALA A 312 17.93 -18.67 5.86
CA ALA A 312 19.25 -19.22 5.57
C ALA A 312 20.30 -18.70 6.55
N LYS A 313 21.15 -19.60 7.05
CA LYS A 313 22.26 -19.26 7.94
C LYS A 313 23.39 -18.64 7.11
N THR A 314 23.35 -17.33 6.92
CA THR A 314 24.40 -16.56 6.25
C THR A 314 24.80 -15.35 7.11
N ILE A 315 25.84 -14.64 6.66
CA ILE A 315 26.38 -13.46 7.35
C ILE A 315 25.38 -12.29 7.36
N ARG A 316 24.56 -12.15 6.30
CA ARG A 316 23.55 -11.09 6.16
C ARG A 316 22.16 -11.69 6.29
N ARG A 317 21.44 -11.30 7.35
CA ARG A 317 20.10 -11.76 7.69
C ARG A 317 19.17 -10.59 7.94
N GLY A 318 17.91 -10.74 7.59
CA GLY A 318 16.91 -9.67 7.67
C GLY A 318 16.38 -9.24 6.31
N LEU A 319 15.67 -8.12 6.32
CA LEU A 319 15.17 -7.43 5.13
C LEU A 319 16.04 -6.19 4.88
N LEU A 320 16.81 -6.21 3.81
CA LEU A 320 17.71 -5.13 3.39
C LEU A 320 17.13 -4.46 2.14
N VAL A 321 17.08 -3.13 2.15
CA VAL A 321 16.57 -2.35 1.01
C VAL A 321 17.56 -1.26 0.66
N GLY A 322 17.91 -1.11 -0.62
CA GLY A 322 18.88 -0.13 -1.09
C GLY A 322 19.16 -0.27 -2.58
N HIS A 323 19.88 0.68 -3.19
CA HIS A 323 20.37 0.47 -4.57
C HIS A 323 21.39 -0.69 -4.64
N GLN A 324 22.08 -0.96 -3.54
CA GLN A 324 22.96 -2.12 -3.34
C GLN A 324 22.69 -2.74 -1.96
N PRO A 325 21.60 -3.52 -1.79
CA PRO A 325 21.13 -3.95 -0.47
C PRO A 325 22.18 -4.72 0.37
N LEU A 326 23.07 -5.46 -0.29
CA LEU A 326 24.08 -6.29 0.38
C LEU A 326 25.33 -5.51 0.82
N VAL A 327 25.60 -4.36 0.19
CA VAL A 327 26.81 -3.57 0.41
C VAL A 327 26.49 -2.35 1.27
N SER A 328 25.53 -1.55 0.81
CA SER A 328 25.14 -0.26 1.39
C SER A 328 23.60 -0.15 1.40
N PRO A 329 22.92 -0.90 2.27
CA PRO A 329 21.46 -0.78 2.41
C PRO A 329 21.09 0.64 2.88
N ALA A 330 20.01 1.17 2.31
CA ALA A 330 19.36 2.39 2.80
C ALA A 330 18.61 2.11 4.11
N ILE A 331 17.92 0.96 4.19
CA ILE A 331 17.36 0.42 5.43
C ILE A 331 17.72 -1.05 5.60
N GLU A 332 17.96 -1.46 6.84
CA GLU A 332 18.21 -2.84 7.24
C GLU A 332 17.31 -3.18 8.43
N ILE A 333 16.41 -4.14 8.23
CA ILE A 333 15.51 -4.65 9.27
C ILE A 333 16.04 -6.01 9.70
N ASN A 334 16.19 -6.22 11.00
CA ASN A 334 16.69 -7.49 11.53
C ASN A 334 15.72 -8.66 11.29
N GLU A 335 16.21 -9.89 11.44
CA GLU A 335 15.43 -11.13 11.26
C GLU A 335 14.14 -11.18 12.11
N GLY A 336 14.18 -10.56 13.29
CA GLY A 336 13.05 -10.50 14.21
C GLY A 336 12.00 -9.44 13.90
N PHE A 337 12.23 -8.54 12.93
CA PHE A 337 11.38 -7.37 12.67
C PHE A 337 11.16 -6.50 13.94
N THR A 338 12.21 -6.32 14.73
CA THR A 338 12.19 -5.51 15.97
C THR A 338 13.01 -4.23 15.85
N GLU A 339 14.01 -4.23 14.96
CA GLU A 339 14.95 -3.13 14.81
C GLU A 339 15.15 -2.79 13.33
N LEU A 340 15.28 -1.50 13.06
CA LEU A 340 15.54 -0.92 11.76
C LEU A 340 16.77 -0.01 11.84
N ILE A 341 17.75 -0.25 10.99
CA ILE A 341 18.93 0.60 10.82
C ILE A 341 18.74 1.42 9.54
N TYR A 342 18.76 2.75 9.66
CA TYR A 342 18.69 3.66 8.53
C TYR A 342 20.08 4.21 8.18
N ALA A 343 20.50 4.11 6.92
CA ALA A 343 21.76 4.62 6.37
C ALA A 343 23.02 4.25 7.18
N GLY A 344 23.06 3.02 7.74
CA GLY A 344 24.18 2.54 8.56
C GLY A 344 24.31 3.21 9.93
N GLY A 345 23.25 3.90 10.38
CA GLY A 345 23.20 4.57 11.68
C GLY A 345 22.93 3.63 12.86
N VAL A 346 22.41 4.20 13.94
CA VAL A 346 22.07 3.47 15.17
C VAL A 346 20.78 2.64 14.95
N PRO A 347 20.69 1.40 15.48
CA PRO A 347 19.45 0.62 15.46
C PRO A 347 18.29 1.37 16.10
N LEU A 348 17.20 1.53 15.35
CA LEU A 348 15.94 2.13 15.78
C LEU A 348 14.94 1.04 16.10
N LYS A 349 14.22 1.16 17.21
CA LYS A 349 13.14 0.22 17.53
C LYS A 349 12.00 0.37 16.53
N LEU A 350 11.59 -0.74 15.92
CA LEU A 350 10.43 -0.81 15.05
C LEU A 350 9.18 -0.90 15.93
N LEU A 351 8.32 0.11 15.85
CA LEU A 351 7.12 0.23 16.68
C LEU A 351 5.91 -0.43 16.02
N SER A 352 5.76 -0.22 14.71
CA SER A 352 4.63 -0.76 13.95
C SER A 352 5.03 -1.05 12.51
N VAL A 353 4.43 -2.11 11.97
CA VAL A 353 4.61 -2.58 10.60
C VAL A 353 3.26 -2.90 10.02
N GLU A 354 3.01 -2.40 8.82
CA GLU A 354 1.82 -2.75 8.05
C GLU A 354 2.22 -3.16 6.64
N ILE A 355 1.52 -4.15 6.11
CA ILE A 355 1.77 -4.70 4.78
C ILE A 355 0.45 -4.78 4.03
N TRP A 356 0.42 -4.16 2.87
CA TRP A 356 -0.75 -3.96 2.04
C TRP A 356 -0.51 -4.56 0.66
N ALA A 357 -1.44 -5.42 0.22
CA ALA A 357 -1.49 -5.93 -1.14
C ALA A 357 -2.02 -4.85 -2.07
N ALA A 358 -1.27 -4.58 -3.15
CA ALA A 358 -1.66 -3.69 -4.23
C ALA A 358 -1.87 -4.43 -5.57
N GLY A 359 -1.62 -5.74 -5.63
CA GLY A 359 -1.85 -6.61 -6.79
C GLY A 359 -3.32 -7.04 -6.98
N SER A 360 -3.61 -7.76 -8.07
CA SER A 360 -4.97 -8.08 -8.52
C SER A 360 -5.70 -8.93 -7.47
N SER A 361 -7.04 -8.94 -7.54
CA SER A 361 -7.84 -9.86 -6.74
C SER A 361 -7.47 -11.33 -6.99
N GLU A 362 -6.89 -11.65 -8.15
CA GLU A 362 -6.39 -12.99 -8.46
C GLU A 362 -5.19 -13.37 -7.60
N HIS A 363 -4.23 -12.46 -7.39
CA HIS A 363 -3.08 -12.71 -6.50
C HIS A 363 -3.54 -12.95 -5.06
N LEU A 364 -4.57 -12.21 -4.61
CA LEU A 364 -5.15 -12.42 -3.28
C LEU A 364 -5.85 -13.78 -3.17
N LYS A 365 -6.63 -14.17 -4.18
CA LYS A 365 -7.28 -15.49 -4.22
C LYS A 365 -6.26 -16.63 -4.19
N LYS A 366 -5.20 -16.55 -5.00
CA LYS A 366 -4.11 -17.53 -5.00
C LYS A 366 -3.47 -17.66 -3.63
N LEU A 367 -3.17 -16.54 -2.98
CA LEU A 367 -2.62 -16.55 -1.62
C LEU A 367 -3.58 -17.24 -0.64
N GLN A 368 -4.87 -16.91 -0.68
CA GLN A 368 -5.89 -17.54 0.17
C GLN A 368 -6.02 -19.05 -0.07
N GLU A 369 -6.01 -19.49 -1.32
CA GLU A 369 -6.05 -20.90 -1.71
C GLU A 369 -4.82 -21.66 -1.21
N GLN A 370 -3.63 -21.06 -1.37
CA GLN A 370 -2.38 -21.62 -0.86
C GLN A 370 -2.42 -21.76 0.66
N ARG A 371 -2.85 -20.71 1.40
CA ARG A 371 -2.98 -20.79 2.86
C ARG A 371 -4.03 -21.80 3.32
N ALA A 372 -5.15 -21.90 2.62
CA ALA A 372 -6.16 -22.92 2.91
C ALA A 372 -5.63 -24.33 2.69
N PHE A 373 -4.79 -24.52 1.66
CA PHE A 373 -4.13 -25.79 1.39
C PHE A 373 -3.09 -26.13 2.47
N ASP A 374 -2.22 -25.19 2.81
CA ASP A 374 -1.18 -25.35 3.84
C ASP A 374 -1.81 -25.72 5.19
N ASN A 375 -2.87 -25.01 5.59
CA ASN A 375 -3.60 -25.29 6.82
C ASN A 375 -4.23 -26.69 6.82
N LYS A 376 -4.83 -27.11 5.70
CA LYS A 376 -5.36 -28.48 5.56
C LYS A 376 -4.27 -29.54 5.72
N MET A 377 -3.07 -29.28 5.19
CA MET A 377 -1.93 -30.20 5.34
C MET A 377 -1.42 -30.25 6.79
N VAL A 378 -1.33 -29.10 7.45
CA VAL A 378 -0.96 -29.01 8.88
C VAL A 378 -1.99 -29.72 9.75
N ASP A 379 -3.29 -29.51 9.51
CA ASP A 379 -4.35 -30.15 10.27
C ASP A 379 -4.38 -31.66 10.03
N LYS A 380 -4.11 -32.11 8.80
CA LYS A 380 -3.96 -33.53 8.49
C LYS A 380 -2.78 -34.16 9.24
N GLU A 381 -1.66 -33.45 9.38
CA GLU A 381 -0.50 -33.94 10.12
C GLU A 381 -0.71 -33.90 11.65
N LYS A 382 -1.34 -32.85 12.19
CA LYS A 382 -1.73 -32.77 13.61
C LYS A 382 -2.73 -33.85 13.99
N ASN A 383 -3.72 -34.08 13.13
CA ASN A 383 -4.74 -35.11 13.33
C ASN A 383 -4.31 -36.47 12.79
N ARG A 384 -3.05 -36.62 12.37
CA ARG A 384 -2.49 -37.93 12.07
C ARG A 384 -2.43 -38.69 13.38
N LYS A 385 -3.48 -39.46 13.67
CA LYS A 385 -3.42 -40.54 14.63
C LYS A 385 -2.24 -41.39 14.20
N ILE A 386 -1.16 -41.36 14.99
CA ILE A 386 -0.06 -42.30 14.83
C ILE A 386 -0.74 -43.66 14.79
N LYS A 387 -0.67 -44.34 13.64
CA LYS A 387 -1.05 -45.74 13.62
C LYS A 387 -0.07 -46.39 14.57
N VAL A 388 -0.57 -46.80 15.73
CA VAL A 388 0.10 -47.80 16.56
C VAL A 388 0.01 -49.06 15.72
N ASP A 389 0.88 -49.17 14.72
CA ASP A 389 0.99 -50.37 13.94
C ASP A 389 1.29 -51.48 14.93
N ALA A 390 0.49 -52.53 14.82
CA ALA A 390 0.29 -53.55 15.82
C ALA A 390 1.54 -54.41 15.98
N ASP A 391 2.53 -53.90 16.71
CA ASP A 391 3.43 -54.65 17.58
C ASP A 391 4.31 -53.66 18.36
N TRP A 392 3.76 -53.15 19.48
CA TRP A 392 4.52 -52.39 20.49
C TRP A 392 5.83 -53.07 20.90
N LYS A 393 5.91 -54.41 20.72
CA LYS A 393 7.08 -55.23 20.96
C LYS A 393 8.33 -54.77 20.21
N ASP A 394 8.16 -54.27 18.99
CA ASP A 394 9.27 -53.87 18.12
C ASP A 394 9.39 -52.35 17.95
N SER A 395 8.66 -51.57 18.78
CA SER A 395 8.75 -50.12 18.72
C SER A 395 10.15 -49.64 19.15
N PRO A 396 10.78 -48.72 18.40
CA PRO A 396 12.06 -48.14 18.77
C PRO A 396 11.99 -47.44 20.15
N ASP A 397 10.81 -46.92 20.51
CA ASP A 397 10.56 -46.30 21.81
C ASP A 397 10.63 -47.31 22.95
N ARG A 398 10.10 -48.54 22.78
CA ARG A 398 10.27 -49.62 23.77
C ARG A 398 11.74 -50.02 23.91
N ILE A 399 12.47 -50.08 22.80
CA ILE A 399 13.91 -50.41 22.81
C ILE A 399 14.69 -49.33 23.57
N LEU A 400 14.37 -48.05 23.34
CA LEU A 400 14.95 -46.92 24.07
C LEU A 400 14.59 -46.93 25.57
N LEU A 401 13.33 -47.22 25.91
CA LEU A 401 12.88 -47.35 27.30
C LEU A 401 13.57 -48.52 28.02
N ASN A 402 13.75 -49.65 27.33
CA ASN A 402 14.48 -50.80 27.84
C ASN A 402 15.98 -50.50 28.04
N LEU A 403 16.61 -49.79 27.10
CA LEU A 403 18.00 -49.33 27.23
C LEU A 403 18.17 -48.31 28.36
N ALA A 404 17.13 -47.51 28.65
CA ALA A 404 17.07 -46.58 29.77
C ALA A 404 16.69 -47.26 31.12
N GLY A 405 16.52 -48.58 31.15
CA GLY A 405 16.20 -49.35 32.36
C GLY A 405 14.74 -49.25 32.82
N VAL A 406 13.86 -48.65 32.02
CA VAL A 406 12.42 -48.53 32.31
C VAL A 406 11.68 -49.72 31.68
N GLY A 407 11.77 -50.88 32.33
CA GLY A 407 11.05 -52.09 31.92
C GLY A 407 9.57 -52.02 32.27
N GLY A 408 8.74 -51.50 31.36
CA GLY A 408 7.29 -51.49 31.52
C GLY A 408 6.65 -52.84 31.18
N SER A 409 6.42 -53.69 32.19
CA SER A 409 5.49 -54.82 32.08
C SER A 409 4.05 -54.30 32.12
N HIS A 410 3.47 -53.95 30.97
CA HIS A 410 2.01 -53.84 30.91
C HIS A 410 1.42 -55.24 31.01
N SER A 411 0.93 -55.59 32.20
CA SER A 411 0.02 -56.72 32.40
C SER A 411 -1.21 -56.50 31.53
N VAL A 412 -1.37 -57.35 30.52
CA VAL A 412 -2.61 -57.48 29.76
C VAL A 412 -3.71 -57.86 30.77
N ASN A 413 -4.68 -56.96 30.99
CA ASN A 413 -5.93 -57.31 31.65
C ASN A 413 -6.68 -58.30 30.76
N LEU A 414 -6.47 -59.59 30.99
CA LEU A 414 -7.37 -60.65 30.54
C LEU A 414 -8.56 -60.72 31.53
N PRO A 415 -9.80 -60.89 31.06
CA PRO A 415 -10.95 -60.98 31.94
C PRO A 415 -10.91 -62.25 32.80
N PRO A 416 -11.48 -62.23 34.02
CA PRO A 416 -11.34 -63.32 34.96
C PRO A 416 -12.40 -64.38 34.69
N GLU A 417 -12.02 -65.49 34.08
CA GLU A 417 -12.76 -66.73 34.26
C GLU A 417 -11.81 -67.93 34.15
N GLN A 418 -11.89 -68.80 35.15
CA GLN A 418 -11.27 -70.13 35.27
C GLN A 418 -9.83 -70.18 35.84
N ARG A 419 -9.75 -70.07 37.17
CA ARG A 419 -8.69 -70.69 37.99
C ARG A 419 -9.33 -71.56 39.08
N GLU A 420 -9.37 -72.87 38.83
CA GLU A 420 -9.48 -73.99 39.77
C GLU A 420 -8.75 -75.15 39.04
N ASN A 421 -7.85 -75.99 39.55
CA ASN A 421 -7.35 -76.38 40.87
C ASN A 421 -5.87 -76.80 40.68
N GLY A 422 -4.94 -76.53 41.62
CA GLY A 422 -4.48 -77.52 42.63
C GLY A 422 -3.48 -78.52 42.03
N ASP A 423 -2.18 -78.22 41.95
CA ASP A 423 -1.14 -78.52 42.96
C ASP A 423 -1.06 -80.03 43.33
N THR A 424 -0.13 -80.75 42.70
CA THR A 424 0.43 -82.01 43.23
C THR A 424 1.94 -81.94 43.14
N ARG A 425 2.57 -81.77 44.30
CA ARG A 425 4.01 -81.84 44.54
C ARG A 425 4.47 -83.30 44.58
N GLU A 426 5.56 -83.61 43.89
CA GLU A 426 6.34 -84.83 44.12
C GLU A 426 7.21 -84.70 45.40
N PRO A 427 7.41 -85.77 46.19
CA PRO A 427 8.19 -85.72 47.42
C PRO A 427 9.68 -86.06 47.23
N CYS A 428 10.54 -85.38 48.00
CA CYS A 428 11.98 -85.62 48.11
C CYS A 428 12.34 -87.00 48.69
N PRO A 429 13.53 -87.55 48.36
CA PRO A 429 14.06 -88.77 48.98
C PRO A 429 14.75 -88.50 50.33
N GLN A 430 14.65 -89.45 51.25
CA GLN A 430 15.36 -89.46 52.55
C GLN A 430 16.73 -90.17 52.47
N PRO A 431 17.64 -89.92 53.42
CA PRO A 431 19.00 -90.49 53.44
C PRO A 431 19.08 -91.78 54.26
N ASP A 432 19.93 -92.73 53.83
CA ASP A 432 20.28 -93.91 54.64
C ASP A 432 21.57 -93.66 55.46
N PRO A 433 21.61 -94.11 56.73
CA PRO A 433 22.84 -94.34 57.46
C PRO A 433 23.20 -95.84 57.48
N GLY A 434 24.33 -96.18 56.85
CA GLY A 434 25.25 -97.26 57.25
C GLY A 434 24.84 -98.73 57.12
N SER A 435 25.46 -99.43 56.16
CA SER A 435 26.29 -100.64 56.32
C SER A 435 26.95 -101.01 54.99
#